data_AF-A0A7S1MRJ6-F1
#
_entry.id   AF-A0A7S1MRJ6-F1
#
_cell.length_a   1.000
_cell.length_b   1.000
_cell.length_c   1.000
_cell.angle_alpha   90.00
_cell.angle_beta   90.00
_cell.angle_gamma   90.00
#
_symmetry.space_group_name_H-M   'P 1'
#
loop_
_entity.id
_entity.type
_entity.pdbx_description
1 polymer ?
#
loop_
_entity_poly.entity_id
_entity_poly.type
_entity_poly.pdbx_seq_one_letter_code
_entity_poly.pdbx_strand_id
1 'polypeptide(L)'
;FARSPTKRWWPLLLEKGYAAFYHGFGALAGGNVAECLHDLTGMPVRAITIANTTNPKAEKISEAEWKRLSMGLRQKQSAVCAGTIKSFQKMRGGGFGLQPGHAYCVARIVPEHHFLVLVNPVKVGREYCGPLCQGDSKMTAAMKQASGIDERRKDWFAIPFSIFTEHFASLTVCAIRGDDAENLPEGPTSALSGEWQSDEVSLRGGCTSFASFTTNPMFVLSNPQSAPVTVDFVLKQPCQRFAADGTRKISYRPAAVNVMRRLQNTAGSALPPGKVEGVGKAALAKFGAASPFVTSSTYAEVVAAPRYLNQRD
;
A
#
# COMPACT_ATOMS: atom_id res chain seq x y z
N PHE A 1 1.79 -17.00 -15.58
CA PHE A 1 3.12 -16.44 -15.85
C PHE A 1 2.98 -15.12 -16.57
N ALA A 2 3.83 -14.17 -16.22
CA ALA A 2 3.95 -12.87 -16.82
C ALA A 2 4.22 -13.02 -18.33
N ARG A 3 3.59 -12.16 -19.12
CA ARG A 3 3.84 -12.04 -20.55
C ARG A 3 4.29 -10.63 -20.83
N SER A 4 5.24 -10.50 -21.75
CA SER A 4 5.72 -9.20 -22.18
C SER A 4 5.12 -8.86 -23.54
N PRO A 5 4.12 -7.97 -23.61
CA PRO A 5 3.54 -7.57 -24.88
C PRO A 5 4.53 -6.78 -25.74
N THR A 6 5.64 -6.30 -25.16
CA THR A 6 6.70 -5.56 -25.85
C THR A 6 7.91 -6.44 -26.23
N LYS A 7 7.79 -7.77 -26.08
CA LYS A 7 8.87 -8.76 -26.31
C LYS A 7 10.12 -8.57 -25.44
N ARG A 8 10.07 -7.72 -24.42
CA ARG A 8 11.17 -7.55 -23.45
C ARG A 8 11.17 -8.70 -22.45
N TRP A 9 12.33 -9.29 -22.15
CA TRP A 9 12.39 -10.48 -21.28
C TRP A 9 12.38 -10.18 -19.78
N TRP A 10 12.73 -8.95 -19.38
CA TRP A 10 12.86 -8.59 -17.98
C TRP A 10 11.61 -8.89 -17.11
N PRO A 11 10.34 -8.76 -17.56
CA PRO A 11 9.20 -9.10 -16.70
C PRO A 11 9.13 -10.60 -16.40
N LEU A 12 9.54 -11.43 -17.36
CA LEU A 12 9.55 -12.89 -17.22
C LEU A 12 10.66 -13.32 -16.27
N LEU A 13 11.83 -12.70 -16.40
CA LEU A 13 12.97 -12.95 -15.50
C LEU A 13 12.68 -12.47 -14.09
N LEU A 14 12.00 -11.32 -13.94
CA LEU A 14 11.57 -10.80 -12.65
C LEU A 14 10.59 -11.76 -11.97
N GLU A 15 9.55 -12.22 -12.68
CA GLU A 15 8.61 -13.21 -12.13
C GLU A 15 9.32 -14.52 -11.76
N LYS A 16 10.26 -14.99 -12.59
CA LYS A 16 11.04 -16.21 -12.32
C LYS A 16 11.93 -16.05 -11.08
N GLY A 17 12.62 -14.91 -10.94
CA GLY A 17 13.44 -14.62 -9.76
C GLY A 17 12.59 -14.54 -8.50
N TYR A 18 11.43 -13.88 -8.58
CA TYR A 18 10.48 -13.77 -7.48
C TYR A 18 9.90 -15.15 -7.08
N ALA A 19 9.57 -15.99 -8.07
CA ALA A 19 9.15 -17.37 -7.83
C ALA A 19 10.26 -18.18 -7.17
N ALA A 20 11.51 -18.07 -7.64
CA ALA A 20 12.64 -18.78 -7.05
C ALA A 20 12.86 -18.38 -5.59
N PHE A 21 12.75 -17.09 -5.26
CA PHE A 21 12.83 -16.60 -3.88
C PHE A 21 11.76 -17.24 -2.99
N TYR A 22 10.54 -17.43 -3.50
CA TYR A 22 9.44 -18.11 -2.79
C TYR A 22 9.36 -19.63 -3.04
N HIS A 23 10.43 -20.27 -3.50
CA HIS A 23 10.51 -21.73 -3.70
C HIS A 23 9.56 -22.31 -4.76
N GLY A 24 9.09 -21.49 -5.70
CA GLY A 24 8.39 -21.93 -6.90
C GLY A 24 7.23 -21.03 -7.30
N PHE A 25 6.74 -21.22 -8.53
CA PHE A 25 5.61 -20.44 -9.05
C PHE A 25 4.30 -20.72 -8.32
N GLY A 26 4.11 -21.94 -7.81
CA GLY A 26 2.93 -22.30 -7.02
C GLY A 26 2.77 -21.43 -5.76
N ALA A 27 3.89 -21.04 -5.14
CA ALA A 27 3.90 -20.19 -3.94
C ALA A 27 3.45 -18.73 -4.22
N LEU A 28 3.40 -18.32 -5.49
CA LEU A 28 2.91 -16.99 -5.89
C LEU A 28 1.39 -16.94 -6.04
N ALA A 29 0.72 -18.10 -6.11
CA ALA A 29 -0.72 -18.18 -6.29
C ALA A 29 -1.46 -17.56 -5.09
N GLY A 30 -2.43 -16.69 -5.37
CA GLY A 30 -3.18 -15.97 -4.34
C GLY A 30 -2.41 -14.85 -3.63
N GLY A 31 -1.23 -14.47 -4.14
CA GLY A 31 -0.46 -13.34 -3.62
C GLY A 31 -1.21 -12.00 -3.72
N ASN A 32 -0.85 -11.08 -2.81
CA ASN A 32 -1.41 -9.74 -2.75
C ASN A 32 -0.51 -8.75 -3.51
N VAL A 33 -1.10 -7.85 -4.32
CA VAL A 33 -0.37 -6.78 -5.03
C VAL A 33 0.42 -5.91 -4.06
N ALA A 34 -0.12 -5.64 -2.87
CA ALA A 34 0.55 -4.83 -1.86
C ALA A 34 1.83 -5.50 -1.33
N GLU A 35 1.81 -6.81 -1.11
CA GLU A 35 3.01 -7.57 -0.72
C GLU A 35 4.04 -7.54 -1.83
N CYS A 36 3.63 -7.80 -3.08
CA CYS A 36 4.54 -7.79 -4.22
C CYS A 36 5.22 -6.42 -4.41
N LEU A 37 4.45 -5.33 -4.33
CA LEU A 37 5.02 -3.97 -4.41
C LEU A 37 6.01 -3.70 -3.28
N HIS A 38 5.67 -4.10 -2.06
CA HIS A 38 6.56 -3.97 -0.93
C HIS A 38 7.85 -4.79 -1.13
N ASP A 39 7.74 -6.06 -1.53
CA ASP A 39 8.90 -6.95 -1.71
C ASP A 39 9.84 -6.48 -2.83
N LEU A 40 9.28 -5.87 -3.88
CA LEU A 40 10.06 -5.33 -5.00
C LEU A 40 10.70 -3.95 -4.73
N THR A 41 10.18 -3.19 -3.77
CA THR A 41 10.62 -1.79 -3.54
C THR A 41 11.22 -1.54 -2.17
N GLY A 42 10.92 -2.39 -1.18
CA GLY A 42 11.17 -2.14 0.24
C GLY A 42 10.35 -0.99 0.82
N MET A 43 9.41 -0.42 0.06
CA MET A 43 8.68 0.78 0.44
C MET A 43 7.30 0.46 1.03
N PRO A 44 6.79 1.29 1.95
CA PRO A 44 5.45 1.15 2.48
C PRO A 44 4.36 1.16 1.41
N VAL A 45 3.37 0.28 1.60
CA VAL A 45 2.24 0.13 0.70
C VAL A 45 0.93 0.26 1.46
N ARG A 46 0.05 1.13 0.98
CA ARG A 46 -1.31 1.34 1.49
C ARG A 46 -2.34 0.75 0.55
N ALA A 47 -3.23 -0.09 1.08
CA ALA A 47 -4.41 -0.55 0.37
C ALA A 47 -5.63 0.28 0.82
N ILE A 48 -6.25 0.99 -0.11
CA ILE A 48 -7.46 1.79 0.10
C ILE A 48 -8.62 1.00 -0.51
N THR A 49 -9.63 0.69 0.30
CA THR A 49 -10.87 0.08 -0.19
C THR A 49 -11.82 1.18 -0.63
N ILE A 50 -12.40 1.04 -1.83
CA ILE A 50 -13.27 2.05 -2.42
C ILE A 50 -14.73 1.71 -2.14
N ALA A 51 -15.47 2.69 -1.64
CA ALA A 51 -16.93 2.62 -1.59
C ALA A 51 -17.51 2.44 -3.00
N ASN A 52 -18.23 1.34 -3.21
CA ASN A 52 -18.87 1.02 -4.49
C ASN A 52 -20.18 0.26 -4.28
N THR A 53 -20.84 -0.15 -5.37
CA THR A 53 -22.12 -0.87 -5.34
C THR A 53 -22.03 -2.21 -4.59
N THR A 54 -20.87 -2.88 -4.64
CA THR A 54 -20.63 -4.16 -3.96
C THR A 54 -20.14 -4.01 -2.52
N ASN A 55 -19.63 -2.84 -2.15
CA ASN A 55 -19.16 -2.51 -0.81
C ASN A 55 -19.51 -1.06 -0.44
N PRO A 56 -20.79 -0.75 -0.16
CA PRO A 56 -21.23 0.61 0.13
C PRO A 56 -20.78 1.11 1.51
N LYS A 57 -20.29 0.22 2.39
CA LYS A 57 -19.81 0.55 3.73
C LYS A 57 -18.33 0.98 3.74
N ALA A 58 -17.60 0.78 2.64
CA ALA A 58 -16.24 1.28 2.53
C ALA A 58 -16.21 2.81 2.51
N GLU A 59 -15.05 3.38 2.81
CA GLU A 59 -14.86 4.82 2.86
C GLU A 59 -14.83 5.41 1.44
N LYS A 60 -15.45 6.58 1.27
CA LYS A 60 -15.28 7.35 0.04
C LYS A 60 -13.89 7.97 0.05
N ILE A 61 -13.22 7.99 -1.10
CA ILE A 61 -11.96 8.71 -1.23
C ILE A 61 -12.24 10.20 -0.99
N SER A 62 -11.64 10.75 0.06
CA SER A 62 -11.79 12.17 0.40
C SER A 62 -11.07 13.05 -0.62
N GLU A 63 -11.48 14.33 -0.72
CA GLU A 63 -10.84 15.28 -1.63
C GLU A 63 -9.35 15.49 -1.28
N ALA A 64 -9.03 15.47 0.02
CA ALA A 64 -7.65 15.58 0.50
C ALA A 64 -6.79 14.38 0.06
N GLU A 65 -7.31 13.15 0.22
CA GLU A 65 -6.62 11.94 -0.25
C GLU A 65 -6.49 11.96 -1.78
N TRP A 66 -7.52 12.42 -2.49
CA TRP A 66 -7.50 12.54 -3.94
C TRP A 66 -6.39 13.47 -4.46
N LYS A 67 -6.27 14.65 -3.83
CA LYS A 67 -5.19 15.60 -4.12
C LYS A 67 -3.82 15.04 -3.75
N ARG A 68 -3.70 14.32 -2.62
CA ARG A 68 -2.45 13.65 -2.19
C ARG A 68 -2.00 12.61 -3.21
N LEU A 69 -2.89 11.72 -3.66
CA LEU A 69 -2.57 10.70 -4.67
C LEU A 69 -2.13 11.33 -5.99
N SER A 70 -2.85 12.37 -6.42
CA SER A 70 -2.52 13.12 -7.63
C SER A 70 -1.15 13.79 -7.57
N MET A 71 -0.81 14.41 -6.42
CA MET A 71 0.50 15.01 -6.19
C MET A 71 1.61 13.96 -6.17
N GLY A 72 1.42 12.86 -5.45
CA GLY A 72 2.41 11.77 -5.37
C GLY A 72 2.73 11.16 -6.73
N LEU A 73 1.73 10.94 -7.59
CA LEU A 73 1.95 10.47 -8.96
C LEU A 73 2.69 11.52 -9.81
N ARG A 74 2.31 12.80 -9.73
CA ARG A 74 2.96 13.88 -10.50
C ARG A 74 4.42 14.08 -10.11
N GLN A 75 4.73 13.98 -8.82
CA GLN A 75 6.08 14.14 -8.28
C GLN A 75 6.89 12.83 -8.30
N LYS A 76 6.34 11.74 -8.86
CA LYS A 76 6.97 10.41 -8.88
C LYS A 76 7.38 9.92 -7.49
N GLN A 77 6.56 10.22 -6.49
CA GLN A 77 6.72 9.78 -5.10
C GLN A 77 5.81 8.61 -4.75
N SER A 78 4.84 8.27 -5.62
CA SER A 78 4.01 7.07 -5.47
C SER A 78 3.82 6.33 -6.79
N ALA A 79 3.75 5.00 -6.68
CA ALA A 79 3.20 4.13 -7.71
C ALA A 79 1.83 3.64 -7.25
N VAL A 80 0.83 3.69 -8.14
CA VAL A 80 -0.55 3.39 -7.78
C VAL A 80 -1.13 2.34 -8.73
N CYS A 81 -1.69 1.29 -8.14
CA CYS A 81 -2.44 0.24 -8.83
C CYS A 81 -3.91 0.30 -8.43
N ALA A 82 -4.82 0.03 -9.35
CA ALA A 82 -6.25 -0.03 -9.10
C ALA A 82 -6.80 -1.41 -9.46
N GLY A 83 -7.59 -2.02 -8.56
CA GLY A 83 -8.22 -3.32 -8.78
C GLY A 83 -9.71 -3.18 -9.06
N THR A 84 -10.20 -3.78 -10.14
CA THR A 84 -11.64 -3.79 -10.46
C THR A 84 -12.43 -4.73 -9.56
N ILE A 85 -13.74 -4.49 -9.44
CA ILE A 85 -14.64 -5.44 -8.78
C ILE A 85 -14.68 -6.78 -9.53
N LYS A 86 -15.05 -7.86 -8.83
CA LYS A 86 -15.00 -9.24 -9.35
C LYS A 86 -16.06 -9.56 -10.41
N SER A 87 -17.08 -8.74 -10.56
CA SER A 87 -18.15 -8.95 -11.55
C SER A 87 -18.84 -7.62 -11.87
N PHE A 88 -19.10 -7.39 -13.16
CA PHE A 88 -19.84 -6.23 -13.64
C PHE A 88 -21.31 -6.55 -13.99
N GLN A 89 -21.80 -7.77 -13.74
CA GLN A 89 -23.14 -8.20 -14.18
C GLN A 89 -24.29 -7.30 -13.69
N LYS A 90 -24.12 -6.63 -12.54
CA LYS A 90 -25.14 -5.78 -11.92
C LYS A 90 -24.93 -4.28 -12.18
N MET A 91 -23.95 -3.92 -13.01
CA MET A 91 -23.54 -2.53 -13.23
C MET A 91 -24.37 -1.89 -14.34
N ARG A 92 -24.85 -0.67 -14.11
CA ARG A 92 -25.55 0.10 -15.14
C ARG A 92 -24.53 0.57 -16.19
N GLY A 93 -24.75 0.22 -17.45
CA GLY A 93 -23.81 0.54 -18.53
C GLY A 93 -22.74 -0.54 -18.80
N GLY A 94 -22.75 -1.64 -18.05
CA GLY A 94 -21.83 -2.77 -18.26
C GLY A 94 -20.40 -2.48 -17.82
N GLY A 95 -19.43 -3.29 -18.27
CA GLY A 95 -18.03 -3.15 -17.86
C GLY A 95 -17.22 -2.12 -18.66
N PHE A 96 -17.77 -1.51 -19.71
CA PHE A 96 -17.07 -0.55 -20.59
C PHE A 96 -15.71 -1.02 -21.14
N GLY A 97 -15.55 -2.34 -21.35
CA GLY A 97 -14.28 -2.93 -21.77
C GLY A 97 -13.29 -3.19 -20.63
N LEU A 98 -13.58 -2.74 -19.40
CA LEU A 98 -12.82 -3.15 -18.22
C LEU A 98 -12.95 -4.66 -17.99
N GLN A 99 -11.90 -5.25 -17.43
CA GLN A 99 -11.87 -6.66 -17.05
C GLN A 99 -12.20 -6.80 -15.57
N PRO A 100 -13.14 -7.68 -15.17
CA PRO A 100 -13.47 -7.89 -13.76
C PRO A 100 -12.34 -8.62 -13.04
N GLY A 101 -12.09 -8.25 -11.78
CA GLY A 101 -11.03 -8.83 -10.94
C GLY A 101 -9.62 -8.61 -11.49
N HIS A 102 -9.40 -7.51 -12.21
CA HIS A 102 -8.16 -7.19 -12.91
C HIS A 102 -7.47 -5.96 -12.33
N ALA A 103 -6.14 -5.92 -12.45
CA ALA A 103 -5.31 -4.84 -11.97
C ALA A 103 -4.91 -3.90 -13.12
N TYR A 104 -5.09 -2.61 -12.91
CA TYR A 104 -4.69 -1.52 -13.80
C TYR A 104 -3.68 -0.62 -13.09
N CYS A 105 -2.75 -0.03 -13.84
CA CYS A 105 -1.87 1.01 -13.29
C CYS A 105 -2.58 2.36 -13.38
N VAL A 106 -2.51 3.17 -12.33
CA VAL A 106 -2.97 4.56 -12.37
C VAL A 106 -1.79 5.43 -12.80
N ALA A 107 -1.79 5.89 -14.05
CA ALA A 107 -0.74 6.75 -14.57
C ALA A 107 -0.92 8.21 -14.14
N ARG A 108 -2.17 8.67 -14.03
CA ARG A 108 -2.47 10.05 -13.65
C ARG A 108 -3.81 10.16 -12.95
N ILE A 109 -3.89 11.12 -12.04
CA ILE A 109 -5.14 11.59 -11.46
C ILE A 109 -5.24 13.08 -11.78
N VAL A 110 -6.40 13.49 -12.31
CA VAL A 110 -6.68 14.86 -12.77
C VAL A 110 -7.87 15.41 -11.98
N PRO A 111 -7.65 15.91 -10.73
CA PRO A 111 -8.72 16.34 -9.83
C PRO A 111 -9.62 17.43 -10.42
N GLU A 112 -9.02 18.43 -11.08
CA GLU A 112 -9.68 19.58 -11.69
C GLU A 112 -10.74 19.21 -12.74
N HIS A 113 -10.60 18.05 -13.36
CA HIS A 113 -11.52 17.52 -14.35
C HIS A 113 -12.21 16.22 -13.90
N HIS A 114 -11.99 15.81 -12.64
CA HIS A 114 -12.59 14.62 -12.03
C HIS A 114 -12.43 13.32 -12.85
N PHE A 115 -11.22 13.05 -13.37
CA PHE A 115 -10.93 11.79 -14.07
C PHE A 115 -9.55 11.22 -13.74
N LEU A 116 -9.33 9.96 -14.13
CA LEU A 116 -8.05 9.26 -14.03
C LEU A 116 -7.56 8.85 -15.42
N VAL A 117 -6.25 8.69 -15.57
CA VAL A 117 -5.65 7.98 -16.68
C VAL A 117 -5.11 6.65 -16.18
N LEU A 118 -5.61 5.56 -16.76
CA LEU A 118 -5.23 4.19 -16.42
C LEU A 118 -4.44 3.53 -17.55
N VAL A 119 -3.65 2.52 -17.20
CA VAL A 119 -2.92 1.66 -18.12
C VAL A 119 -3.31 0.21 -17.88
N ASN A 120 -3.67 -0.53 -18.94
CA ASN A 120 -3.85 -1.97 -18.88
C ASN A 120 -2.51 -2.69 -19.11
N PRO A 121 -1.86 -3.27 -18.07
CA PRO A 121 -0.54 -3.85 -18.20
C PRO A 121 -0.50 -5.14 -19.04
N VAL A 122 -1.63 -5.85 -19.15
CA VAL A 122 -1.68 -7.17 -19.81
C VAL A 122 -1.95 -7.05 -21.32
N LYS A 123 -2.45 -5.89 -21.80
CA LYS A 123 -2.82 -5.63 -23.21
C LYS A 123 -3.72 -6.72 -23.84
N VAL A 124 -4.44 -7.46 -23.01
CA VAL A 124 -5.44 -8.45 -23.42
C VAL A 124 -6.80 -7.96 -22.91
N GLY A 125 -7.84 -8.18 -23.71
CA GLY A 125 -9.20 -7.74 -23.41
C GLY A 125 -9.72 -6.74 -24.44
N ARG A 126 -10.89 -6.17 -24.15
CA ARG A 126 -11.48 -5.11 -24.97
C ARG A 126 -10.86 -3.77 -24.58
N GLU A 127 -10.72 -2.88 -25.55
CA GLU A 127 -10.35 -1.49 -25.28
C GLU A 127 -11.45 -0.81 -24.47
N TYR A 128 -11.08 0.16 -23.63
CA TYR A 128 -12.05 0.91 -22.85
C TYR A 128 -12.98 1.71 -23.78
N CYS A 129 -14.28 1.47 -23.67
CA CYS A 129 -15.30 2.06 -24.54
C CYS A 129 -16.35 2.87 -23.76
N GLY A 130 -16.05 3.24 -22.52
CA GLY A 130 -16.92 4.08 -21.69
C GLY A 130 -16.74 5.57 -21.93
N PRO A 131 -17.38 6.42 -21.10
CA PRO A 131 -17.21 7.87 -21.20
C PRO A 131 -15.73 8.28 -21.08
N LEU A 132 -15.32 9.32 -21.82
CA LEU A 132 -13.93 9.76 -21.96
C LEU A 132 -13.01 8.78 -22.70
N CYS A 133 -13.56 7.76 -23.37
CA CYS A 133 -12.78 6.96 -24.30
C CYS A 133 -12.27 7.80 -25.50
N GLN A 134 -11.36 7.22 -26.29
CA GLN A 134 -10.80 7.88 -27.46
C GLN A 134 -11.91 8.20 -28.47
N GLY A 135 -11.99 9.46 -28.89
CA GLY A 135 -13.03 9.95 -29.81
C GLY A 135 -14.32 10.42 -29.15
N ASP A 136 -14.46 10.30 -27.82
CA ASP A 136 -15.62 10.87 -27.11
C ASP A 136 -15.62 12.41 -27.22
N SER A 137 -16.74 12.98 -27.67
CA SER A 137 -16.91 14.43 -27.80
C SER A 137 -16.87 15.16 -26.46
N LYS A 138 -17.12 14.45 -25.35
CA LYS A 138 -16.98 15.00 -23.98
C LYS A 138 -15.52 15.18 -23.56
N MET A 139 -14.56 14.60 -24.28
CA MET A 139 -13.14 14.81 -24.04
C MET A 139 -12.69 16.15 -24.65
N THR A 140 -12.77 17.22 -23.85
CA THR A 140 -12.35 18.57 -24.26
C THR A 140 -10.85 18.66 -24.53
N ALA A 141 -10.41 19.69 -25.27
CA ALA A 141 -8.99 19.92 -25.55
C ALA A 141 -8.14 20.05 -24.27
N ALA A 142 -8.66 20.75 -23.25
CA ALA A 142 -8.00 20.88 -21.95
C ALA A 142 -7.84 19.53 -21.24
N MET A 143 -8.87 18.68 -21.28
CA MET A 143 -8.81 17.33 -20.70
C MET A 143 -7.83 16.43 -21.45
N LYS A 144 -7.77 16.51 -22.79
CA LYS A 144 -6.77 15.79 -23.59
C LYS A 144 -5.37 16.18 -23.18
N GLN A 145 -5.11 17.49 -23.08
CA GLN A 145 -3.81 18.02 -22.65
C GLN A 145 -3.45 17.54 -21.23
N ALA A 146 -4.38 17.66 -20.28
CA ALA A 146 -4.18 17.24 -18.90
C ALA A 146 -3.97 15.71 -18.76
N SER A 147 -4.59 14.91 -19.63
CA SER A 147 -4.42 13.45 -19.63
C SER A 147 -2.97 13.04 -19.94
N GLY A 148 -2.32 13.74 -20.88
CA GLY A 148 -1.01 13.34 -21.41
C GLY A 148 -1.03 11.96 -22.06
N ILE A 149 -2.18 11.49 -22.54
CA ILE A 149 -2.29 10.23 -23.28
C ILE A 149 -1.70 10.43 -24.66
N ASP A 150 -0.73 9.59 -25.03
CA ASP A 150 -0.31 9.43 -26.42
C ASP A 150 -1.41 8.63 -27.14
N GLU A 151 -2.11 9.25 -28.07
CA GLU A 151 -3.23 8.65 -28.82
C GLU A 151 -2.83 7.40 -29.63
N ARG A 152 -1.53 7.15 -29.81
CA ARG A 152 -1.00 5.92 -30.43
C ARG A 152 -1.02 4.73 -29.46
N ARG A 153 -1.14 4.97 -28.15
CA ARG A 153 -1.12 3.95 -27.09
C ARG A 153 -2.53 3.55 -26.69
N LYS A 154 -2.97 2.39 -27.21
CA LYS A 154 -4.30 1.82 -26.90
C LYS A 154 -4.42 1.20 -25.51
N ASP A 155 -3.30 0.98 -24.84
CA ASP A 155 -3.25 0.48 -23.47
C ASP A 155 -3.49 1.58 -22.42
N TRP A 156 -3.49 2.85 -22.82
CA TRP A 156 -3.75 4.01 -21.97
C TRP A 156 -5.16 4.56 -22.25
N PHE A 157 -5.92 4.84 -21.21
CA PHE A 157 -7.27 5.41 -21.37
C PHE A 157 -7.65 6.28 -20.19
N ALA A 158 -8.50 7.27 -20.45
CA ALA A 158 -9.11 8.10 -19.42
C ALA A 158 -10.43 7.49 -18.95
N ILE A 159 -10.76 7.68 -17.67
CA ILE A 159 -12.01 7.21 -17.06
C ILE A 159 -12.51 8.25 -16.06
N PRO A 160 -13.81 8.62 -16.08
CA PRO A 160 -14.37 9.51 -15.08
C PRO A 160 -14.23 8.93 -13.67
N PHE A 161 -14.01 9.80 -12.69
CA PHE A 161 -13.92 9.40 -11.28
C PHE A 161 -15.18 8.66 -10.79
N SER A 162 -16.36 9.04 -11.28
CA SER A 162 -17.63 8.37 -10.96
C SER A 162 -17.69 6.93 -11.47
N ILE A 163 -17.26 6.69 -12.71
CA ILE A 163 -17.20 5.33 -13.27
C ILE A 163 -16.11 4.53 -12.54
N PHE A 164 -14.97 5.17 -12.24
CA PHE A 164 -13.90 4.53 -11.46
C PHE A 164 -14.38 4.05 -10.09
N THR A 165 -15.05 4.90 -9.30
CA THR A 165 -15.53 4.50 -7.97
C THR A 165 -16.64 3.45 -8.03
N GLU A 166 -17.39 3.35 -9.12
CA GLU A 166 -18.38 2.28 -9.31
C GLU A 166 -17.71 0.93 -9.68
N HIS A 167 -16.67 0.95 -10.53
CA HIS A 167 -16.09 -0.26 -11.14
C HIS A 167 -14.87 -0.80 -10.40
N PHE A 168 -14.27 -0.03 -9.50
CA PHE A 168 -13.05 -0.41 -8.79
C PHE A 168 -13.32 -0.70 -7.32
N ALA A 169 -12.65 -1.75 -6.82
CA ALA A 169 -12.73 -2.22 -5.44
C ALA A 169 -11.64 -1.60 -4.56
N SER A 170 -10.48 -1.30 -5.14
CA SER A 170 -9.33 -0.85 -4.36
C SER A 170 -8.33 -0.01 -5.15
N LEU A 171 -7.59 0.81 -4.41
CA LEU A 171 -6.31 1.39 -4.80
C LEU A 171 -5.20 0.77 -3.92
N THR A 172 -4.08 0.41 -4.52
CA THR A 172 -2.85 0.01 -3.83
C THR A 172 -1.78 1.05 -4.15
N VAL A 173 -1.35 1.78 -3.13
CA VAL A 173 -0.46 2.94 -3.22
C VAL A 173 0.87 2.57 -2.59
N CYS A 174 1.89 2.40 -3.40
CA CYS A 174 3.26 2.16 -2.96
C CYS A 174 4.00 3.50 -2.97
N ALA A 175 4.65 3.85 -1.87
CA ALA A 175 5.64 4.93 -1.93
C ALA A 175 6.78 4.51 -2.87
N ILE A 176 7.32 5.44 -3.65
CA ILE A 176 8.49 5.20 -4.49
C ILE A 176 9.50 6.30 -4.26
N ARG A 177 10.77 5.96 -4.41
CA ARG A 177 11.84 6.95 -4.44
C ARG A 177 11.74 7.69 -5.78
N GLY A 178 11.51 8.99 -5.73
CA GLY A 178 11.57 9.83 -6.93
C GLY A 178 12.97 9.89 -7.51
N ASP A 179 13.13 10.59 -8.64
CA ASP A 179 14.41 10.68 -9.36
C ASP A 179 15.52 11.38 -8.51
N ASP A 180 15.15 12.14 -7.47
CA ASP A 180 16.06 12.77 -6.49
C ASP A 180 16.46 11.79 -5.36
N ALA A 181 16.81 10.55 -5.74
CA ALA A 181 17.06 9.44 -4.83
C ALA A 181 18.23 9.66 -3.84
N GLU A 182 19.11 10.64 -4.09
CA GLU A 182 20.22 11.00 -3.19
C GLU A 182 19.75 11.63 -1.88
N ASN A 183 18.52 12.15 -1.80
CA ASN A 183 18.03 12.88 -0.62
C ASN A 183 16.90 12.17 0.15
N LEU A 184 16.49 10.96 -0.24
CA LEU A 184 15.57 10.14 0.56
C LEU A 184 16.36 9.14 1.42
N PRO A 185 16.01 8.99 2.72
CA PRO A 185 16.64 8.00 3.58
C PRO A 185 16.49 6.58 3.01
N GLU A 186 17.54 5.77 3.15
CA GLU A 186 17.56 4.38 2.71
C GLU A 186 16.53 3.55 3.49
N GLY A 187 15.32 3.43 2.93
CA GLY A 187 14.30 2.50 3.44
C GLY A 187 13.38 3.16 4.47
N PRO A 188 12.65 2.37 5.30
CA PRO A 188 11.87 2.95 6.38
C PRO A 188 12.80 3.81 7.25
N THR A 189 12.43 5.07 7.45
CA THR A 189 13.25 6.07 8.16
C THR A 189 13.57 5.64 9.59
N SER A 190 12.76 4.72 10.14
CA SER A 190 13.07 3.97 11.36
C SER A 190 12.38 2.60 11.33
N ALA A 191 13.13 1.52 11.53
CA ALA A 191 12.59 0.19 11.77
C ALA A 191 12.64 -0.11 13.28
N LEU A 192 11.47 -0.38 13.86
CA LEU A 192 11.28 -0.80 15.24
C LEU A 192 10.93 -2.29 15.22
N SER A 193 11.73 -3.12 15.86
CA SER A 193 11.41 -4.55 16.00
C SER A 193 10.77 -4.79 17.35
N GLY A 194 9.67 -5.54 17.37
CA GLY A 194 9.05 -6.09 18.57
C GLY A 194 8.72 -7.56 18.36
N GLU A 195 8.48 -8.31 19.42
CA GLU A 195 8.09 -9.71 19.29
C GLU A 195 6.92 -10.00 20.24
N TRP A 196 5.96 -10.80 19.76
CA TRP A 196 4.96 -11.44 20.60
C TRP A 196 5.47 -12.84 20.92
N GLN A 197 6.41 -12.94 21.88
CA GLN A 197 7.08 -14.21 22.18
C GLN A 197 6.11 -15.30 22.66
N SER A 198 6.50 -16.55 22.41
CA SER A 198 5.62 -17.70 22.63
C SER A 198 5.56 -18.19 24.07
N ASP A 199 6.60 -17.89 24.84
CA ASP A 199 6.90 -18.60 26.08
C ASP A 199 6.57 -17.73 27.31
N GLU A 200 6.47 -16.41 27.11
CA GLU A 200 6.00 -15.47 28.11
C GLU A 200 4.57 -15.00 27.82
N VAL A 201 3.63 -15.38 28.69
CA VAL A 201 2.22 -14.89 28.67
C VAL A 201 2.15 -13.36 28.73
N SER A 202 3.21 -12.74 29.29
CA SER A 202 3.35 -11.30 29.56
C SER A 202 3.45 -10.42 28.31
N LEU A 203 3.57 -10.96 27.09
CA LEU A 203 3.68 -10.15 25.86
C LEU A 203 2.50 -10.37 24.89
N ARG A 204 1.52 -11.21 25.24
CA ARG A 204 0.36 -11.54 24.39
C ARG A 204 -0.88 -10.76 24.82
N GLY A 205 -0.80 -9.44 24.73
CA GLY A 205 -1.84 -8.57 25.29
C GLY A 205 -3.19 -8.61 24.56
N GLY A 206 -3.24 -9.12 23.33
CA GLY A 206 -4.44 -9.07 22.49
C GLY A 206 -4.74 -7.65 22.01
N CYS A 207 -5.97 -7.41 21.55
CA CYS A 207 -6.42 -6.06 21.14
C CYS A 207 -6.98 -5.27 22.35
N THR A 208 -7.41 -4.03 22.11
CA THR A 208 -7.94 -3.11 23.14
C THR A 208 -9.16 -3.63 23.89
N SER A 209 -9.80 -4.70 23.42
CA SER A 209 -10.90 -5.39 24.12
C SER A 209 -10.42 -6.29 25.27
N PHE A 210 -9.12 -6.56 25.38
CA PHE A 210 -8.55 -7.41 26.42
C PHE A 210 -7.86 -6.56 27.49
N ALA A 211 -8.05 -6.90 28.77
CA ALA A 211 -7.37 -6.23 29.88
C ALA A 211 -5.84 -6.37 29.80
N SER A 212 -5.34 -7.45 29.19
CA SER A 212 -3.92 -7.65 28.93
C SER A 212 -3.35 -6.76 27.81
N PHE A 213 -4.15 -5.92 27.13
CA PHE A 213 -3.69 -5.10 26.00
C PHE A 213 -2.39 -4.31 26.28
N THR A 214 -2.26 -3.79 27.50
CA THR A 214 -1.10 -2.99 27.95
C THR A 214 0.19 -3.79 28.08
N THR A 215 0.14 -5.10 27.89
CA THR A 215 1.31 -5.98 27.93
C THR A 215 1.96 -6.15 26.56
N ASN A 216 1.31 -5.73 25.47
CA ASN A 216 1.92 -5.68 24.13
C ASN A 216 3.15 -4.73 24.11
N PRO A 217 4.10 -4.92 23.17
CA PRO A 217 5.15 -3.95 22.90
C PRO A 217 4.58 -2.56 22.59
N MET A 218 5.10 -1.53 23.28
CA MET A 218 4.69 -0.14 23.10
C MET A 218 5.89 0.70 22.67
N PHE A 219 5.67 1.56 21.66
CA PHE A 219 6.68 2.45 21.11
C PHE A 219 6.23 3.91 21.26
N VAL A 220 7.17 4.81 21.57
CA VAL A 220 6.88 6.23 21.69
C VAL A 220 7.19 6.94 20.39
N LEU A 221 6.17 7.58 19.81
CA LEU A 221 6.33 8.50 18.68
C LEU A 221 6.36 9.94 19.21
N SER A 222 7.33 10.73 18.77
CA SER A 222 7.43 12.15 19.09
C SER A 222 7.52 12.98 17.82
N ASN A 223 6.69 14.02 17.70
CA ASN A 223 6.83 15.04 16.67
C ASN A 223 7.41 16.30 17.34
N PRO A 224 8.70 16.62 17.13
CA PRO A 224 9.32 17.80 17.71
C PRO A 224 8.92 19.11 16.99
N GLN A 225 8.26 19.01 15.85
CA GLN A 225 7.88 20.15 15.03
C GLN A 225 6.51 20.70 15.46
N SER A 226 6.29 21.99 15.20
CA SER A 226 4.98 22.64 15.39
C SER A 226 3.96 22.25 14.32
N ALA A 227 4.44 21.85 13.14
CA ALA A 227 3.60 21.44 12.02
C ALA A 227 3.09 19.99 12.19
N PRO A 228 1.86 19.68 11.76
CA PRO A 228 1.38 18.30 11.67
C PRO A 228 2.25 17.47 10.73
N VAL A 229 2.52 16.22 11.11
CA VAL A 229 3.24 15.23 10.29
C VAL A 229 2.34 14.05 9.96
N THR A 230 2.50 13.51 8.75
CA THR A 230 1.85 12.25 8.36
C THR A 230 2.85 11.12 8.52
N VAL A 231 2.45 10.08 9.25
CA VAL A 231 3.26 8.88 9.49
C VAL A 231 2.51 7.68 8.94
N ASP A 232 3.16 6.95 8.04
CA ASP A 232 2.65 5.68 7.53
C ASP A 232 3.35 4.54 8.30
N PHE A 233 2.56 3.69 8.95
CA PHE A 233 3.04 2.54 9.71
C PHE A 233 2.92 1.26 8.89
N VAL A 234 3.97 0.46 8.86
CA VAL A 234 3.94 -0.89 8.27
C VAL A 234 4.15 -1.90 9.38
N LEU A 235 3.11 -2.68 9.68
CA LEU A 235 3.21 -3.82 10.58
C LEU A 235 3.44 -5.09 9.76
N LYS A 236 4.57 -5.76 9.98
CA LYS A 236 4.92 -7.00 9.25
C LYS A 236 4.85 -8.23 10.13
N GLN A 237 4.42 -9.33 9.51
CA GLN A 237 4.48 -10.68 10.06
C GLN A 237 5.39 -11.55 9.19
N PRO A 238 6.02 -12.61 9.74
CA PRO A 238 6.80 -13.55 8.98
C PRO A 238 5.99 -14.13 7.83
N CYS A 239 6.59 -14.11 6.64
CA CYS A 239 5.95 -14.59 5.42
C CYS A 239 5.65 -16.09 5.55
N GLN A 240 4.37 -16.45 5.46
CA GLN A 240 3.94 -17.86 5.57
C GLN A 240 4.14 -18.64 4.25
N ARG A 241 4.51 -17.97 3.13
CA ARG A 241 4.80 -18.65 1.85
C ARG A 241 5.95 -19.65 1.97
N PHE A 242 6.91 -19.40 2.85
CA PHE A 242 8.05 -20.29 3.10
C PHE A 242 7.65 -21.58 3.84
N ALA A 243 6.56 -21.55 4.60
CA ALA A 243 6.06 -22.69 5.35
C ALA A 243 4.93 -23.45 4.60
N ALA A 244 4.45 -22.90 3.49
CA ALA A 244 3.41 -23.52 2.68
C ALA A 244 4.06 -24.53 1.72
N ASP A 245 3.85 -25.82 2.00
CA ASP A 245 4.22 -26.96 1.14
C ASP A 245 3.39 -27.05 -0.17
N GLY A 246 2.77 -25.95 -0.60
CA GLY A 246 1.86 -25.88 -1.74
C GLY A 246 0.44 -26.40 -1.46
N THR A 247 0.20 -27.07 -0.31
CA THR A 247 -1.13 -27.60 0.06
C THR A 247 -1.82 -26.80 1.17
N ARG A 248 -1.03 -26.17 2.04
CA ARG A 248 -1.55 -25.37 3.15
C ARG A 248 -2.03 -24.00 2.66
N LYS A 249 -3.28 -23.67 3.02
CA LYS A 249 -3.84 -22.34 2.85
C LYS A 249 -3.02 -21.33 3.67
N ILE A 250 -2.46 -20.33 2.99
CA ILE A 250 -1.78 -19.21 3.65
C ILE A 250 -2.78 -18.51 4.58
N SER A 251 -2.41 -18.38 5.85
CA SER A 251 -3.22 -17.69 6.86
C SER A 251 -2.30 -16.84 7.73
N TYR A 252 -2.64 -15.56 7.85
CA TYR A 252 -1.97 -14.61 8.72
C TYR A 252 -2.83 -14.38 9.96
N ARG A 253 -2.18 -14.19 11.12
CA ARG A 253 -2.91 -13.83 12.34
C ARG A 253 -3.39 -12.38 12.21
N PRO A 254 -4.63 -12.03 12.59
CA PRO A 254 -5.05 -10.65 12.65
C PRO A 254 -4.09 -9.85 13.54
N ALA A 255 -3.56 -8.74 13.03
CA ALA A 255 -2.73 -7.83 13.80
C ALA A 255 -2.98 -6.39 13.38
N ALA A 256 -2.79 -5.47 14.32
CA ALA A 256 -3.01 -4.05 14.13
C ALA A 256 -2.11 -3.25 15.06
N VAL A 257 -1.88 -1.99 14.71
CA VAL A 257 -1.22 -0.99 15.56
C VAL A 257 -2.30 -0.04 16.09
N ASN A 258 -2.22 0.29 17.37
CA ASN A 258 -3.05 1.34 17.97
C ASN A 258 -2.16 2.55 18.28
N VAL A 259 -2.59 3.73 17.86
CA VAL A 259 -1.89 4.99 18.14
C VAL A 259 -2.68 5.73 19.21
N MET A 260 -2.04 6.00 20.35
CA MET A 260 -2.66 6.67 21.50
C MET A 260 -1.89 7.96 21.81
N ARG A 261 -2.64 9.03 22.10
CA ARG A 261 -2.02 10.28 22.58
C ARG A 261 -1.65 10.12 24.04
N ARG A 262 -0.37 10.33 24.37
CA ARG A 262 0.08 10.41 25.76
C ARG A 262 -0.50 11.67 26.40
N LEU A 263 -1.26 11.52 27.48
CA LEU A 263 -1.64 12.64 28.34
C LEU A 263 -0.39 13.13 29.09
N GLN A 264 -0.10 14.42 29.00
CA GLN A 264 0.94 15.02 29.83
C GLN A 264 0.39 15.08 31.27
N ASN A 265 0.89 14.22 32.16
CA ASN A 265 0.65 14.39 33.57
C ASN A 265 1.44 15.61 34.06
N THR A 266 0.75 16.56 34.69
CA THR A 266 1.34 17.72 35.40
C THR A 266 2.18 17.31 36.62
N ALA A 267 2.20 16.03 36.99
CA ALA A 267 3.07 15.46 38.00
C ALA A 267 4.09 14.52 37.34
N GLY A 268 5.39 14.87 37.46
CA GLY A 268 6.54 14.17 36.89
C GLY A 268 6.70 12.72 37.36
N SER A 269 5.87 11.82 36.85
CA SER A 269 6.04 10.37 37.03
C SER A 269 6.90 9.84 35.88
N ALA A 270 8.13 9.47 36.23
CA ALA A 270 9.00 8.63 35.43
C ALA A 270 8.34 7.26 35.19
N LEU A 271 8.80 6.57 34.13
CA LEU A 271 8.40 5.19 33.80
C LEU A 271 8.37 4.30 35.06
N PRO A 272 7.38 3.41 35.23
CA PRO A 272 7.43 2.43 36.31
C PRO A 272 8.72 1.60 36.19
N PRO A 273 9.54 1.53 37.25
CA PRO A 273 10.81 0.81 37.22
C PRO A 273 10.50 -0.69 37.12
N GLY A 274 10.73 -1.28 35.94
CA GLY A 274 10.45 -2.70 35.69
C GLY A 274 10.27 -3.15 34.24
N LYS A 275 10.40 -2.30 33.20
CA LYS A 275 10.38 -2.74 31.79
C LYS A 275 11.55 -2.16 30.97
N VAL A 276 12.69 -2.84 31.14
CA VAL A 276 13.86 -2.96 30.26
C VAL A 276 14.55 -1.67 29.81
N GLU A 277 15.43 -1.16 30.69
CA GLU A 277 16.75 -0.69 30.27
C GLU A 277 17.68 -1.92 30.23
N GLY A 278 17.94 -2.45 29.03
CA GLY A 278 18.80 -3.64 28.88
C GLY A 278 18.83 -4.16 27.44
N VAL A 279 19.90 -3.79 26.72
CA VAL A 279 20.36 -4.33 25.41
C VAL A 279 19.32 -4.31 24.27
N GLY A 280 19.20 -3.14 23.64
CA GLY A 280 18.37 -2.90 22.45
C GLY A 280 17.81 -1.49 22.49
N LYS A 281 18.68 -0.49 22.64
CA LYS A 281 18.33 0.89 23.01
C LYS A 281 17.15 1.41 22.16
N ALA A 282 16.12 1.87 22.88
CA ALA A 282 15.00 2.67 22.40
C ALA A 282 15.40 3.52 21.19
N ALA A 283 14.96 3.10 20.00
CA ALA A 283 15.12 3.92 18.81
C ALA A 283 14.17 5.11 18.94
N LEU A 284 14.71 6.19 19.47
CA LEU A 284 14.10 7.50 19.42
C LEU A 284 14.17 7.92 17.96
N ALA A 285 13.10 7.71 17.20
CA ALA A 285 13.00 8.20 15.84
C ALA A 285 12.93 9.74 15.90
N LYS A 286 14.08 10.41 15.81
CA LYS A 286 14.18 11.86 15.68
C LYS A 286 14.02 12.20 14.20
N PHE A 287 12.92 12.86 13.85
CA PHE A 287 12.70 13.31 12.48
C PHE A 287 13.34 14.69 12.28
N GLY A 288 14.37 14.73 11.41
CA GLY A 288 15.08 15.95 11.05
C GLY A 288 14.20 16.95 10.30
N ALA A 289 14.63 18.21 10.27
CA ALA A 289 13.88 19.35 9.74
C ALA A 289 13.39 19.12 8.30
N ALA A 290 12.08 19.31 8.07
CA ALA A 290 11.51 19.39 6.74
C ALA A 290 11.56 20.84 6.25
N SER A 291 12.08 21.04 5.04
CA SER A 291 11.93 22.29 4.28
C SER A 291 10.44 22.60 4.07
N PRO A 292 10.00 23.88 4.13
CA PRO A 292 8.59 24.28 4.07
C PRO A 292 7.86 23.93 2.74
N PHE A 293 8.54 23.27 1.79
CA PHE A 293 7.99 22.85 0.50
C PHE A 293 7.85 21.33 0.33
N VAL A 294 8.20 20.52 1.33
CA VAL A 294 8.16 19.05 1.25
C VAL A 294 7.28 18.50 2.36
N THR A 295 6.16 17.89 1.99
CA THR A 295 5.37 17.06 2.92
C THR A 295 6.18 15.81 3.24
N SER A 296 7.05 15.88 4.25
CA SER A 296 7.90 14.77 4.67
C SER A 296 7.04 13.64 5.23
N SER A 297 6.66 12.69 4.36
CA SER A 297 6.10 11.41 4.81
C SER A 297 7.23 10.64 5.46
N THR A 298 7.07 10.37 6.76
CA THR A 298 8.07 9.69 7.56
C THR A 298 7.61 8.26 7.78
N TYR A 299 8.50 7.29 7.60
CA TYR A 299 8.16 5.87 7.57
C TYR A 299 8.64 5.15 8.82
N ALA A 300 7.72 4.49 9.52
CA ALA A 300 8.04 3.62 10.64
C ALA A 300 7.62 2.17 10.32
N GLU A 301 8.58 1.26 10.29
CA GLU A 301 8.32 -0.17 10.19
C GLU A 301 8.26 -0.77 11.59
N VAL A 302 7.19 -1.50 11.90
CA VAL A 302 7.12 -2.35 13.10
C VAL A 302 7.18 -3.80 12.65
N VAL A 303 8.33 -4.45 12.86
CA VAL A 303 8.48 -5.88 12.59
C VAL A 303 7.98 -6.63 13.82
N ALA A 304 6.99 -7.51 13.66
CA ALA A 304 6.54 -8.38 14.73
C ALA A 304 6.69 -9.85 14.29
N ALA A 305 7.77 -10.50 14.72
CA ALA A 305 8.07 -11.88 14.36
C ALA A 305 7.75 -12.86 15.51
N PRO A 306 6.95 -13.91 15.29
CA PRO A 306 7.08 -15.15 16.03
C PRO A 306 8.28 -15.95 15.51
N ARG A 307 9.19 -16.35 16.40
CA ARG A 307 10.18 -17.40 16.10
C ARG A 307 9.43 -18.74 15.97
N TYR A 308 9.60 -19.41 14.84
CA TYR A 308 9.41 -20.86 14.79
C TYR A 308 10.71 -21.50 15.27
N LEU A 309 10.68 -22.11 16.44
CA LEU A 309 11.73 -23.05 16.84
C LEU A 309 11.71 -24.20 15.84
N ASN A 310 12.76 -24.32 15.03
CA ASN A 310 13.06 -25.57 14.36
C ASN A 310 13.36 -26.61 15.45
N GLN A 311 12.39 -27.45 15.77
CA GLN A 311 12.66 -28.70 16.47
C GLN A 311 13.26 -29.69 15.45
N ARG A 312 14.57 -29.59 15.30
CA ARG A 312 15.47 -30.70 14.97
C ARG A 312 16.80 -30.41 15.65
N ASP A 313 16.95 -30.94 16.86
CA ASP A 313 17.98 -31.91 17.24
C ASP A 313 17.64 -32.47 18.62
#